data_AF-A0A7G1GY17-F1
#
_entry.id   AF-A0A7G1GY17-F1
#
_cell.length_a   1.000
_cell.length_b   1.000
_cell.length_c   1.000
_cell.angle_alpha   90.00
_cell.angle_beta   90.00
_cell.angle_gamma   90.00
#
_symmetry.space_group_name_H-M   'P 1'
#
loop_
_entity.id
_entity.type
_entity.pdbx_description
1 polymer ?
#
loop_
_entity_poly.entity_id
_entity_poly.type
_entity_poly.pdbx_seq_one_letter_code
_entity_poly.pdbx_strand_id
1 'polypeptide(L)'
;SSTLVTAGVYLLIRFNMILNENLCLFLLLISTLTMFMAGLGANFEFDLKKIIALSTLSQLGLMMSILSMGNYKLAFFHLLTHALFKALLFMCAGAIIHNLKDTQDIRFMGNLMVHM
;
A
#
# COMPACT_ATOMS: atom_id res chain seq x y z
N SER A 1 3.84 -8.59 2.04
CA SER A 1 3.65 -7.13 1.98
C SER A 1 3.20 -6.53 3.31
N SER A 2 2.49 -7.27 4.17
CA SER A 2 1.80 -6.73 5.34
C SER A 2 2.62 -6.61 6.63
N THR A 3 3.84 -7.16 6.75
CA THR A 3 4.57 -7.20 8.03
C THR A 3 5.61 -6.09 8.19
N LEU A 4 6.55 -5.99 7.24
CA LEU A 4 7.66 -5.04 7.36
C LEU A 4 7.19 -3.58 7.32
N VAL A 5 6.26 -3.27 6.43
CA VAL A 5 5.86 -1.87 6.19
C VAL A 5 4.83 -1.37 7.20
N THR A 6 4.04 -2.26 7.80
CA THR A 6 3.09 -1.91 8.86
C THR A 6 3.77 -1.74 10.21
N ALA A 7 4.89 -2.43 10.46
CA ALA A 7 5.65 -2.28 11.70
C ALA A 7 6.12 -0.84 11.92
N GLY A 8 6.60 -0.16 10.86
CA GLY A 8 7.02 1.25 10.94
C GLY A 8 5.88 2.20 11.28
N VAL A 9 4.74 2.06 10.59
CA VAL A 9 3.54 2.88 10.88
C VAL A 9 3.01 2.59 12.28
N TYR A 10 2.97 1.32 12.69
CA TYR A 10 2.52 0.92 14.03
C TYR A 10 3.40 1.50 15.14
N LEU A 11 4.73 1.51 14.95
CA LEU A 11 5.65 2.15 15.89
C LEU A 11 5.31 3.63 16.06
N LEU A 12 5.11 4.37 14.96
CA LEU A 12 4.77 5.80 15.02
C LEU A 12 3.39 6.03 15.66
N ILE A 13 2.41 5.15 15.43
CA ILE A 13 1.12 5.19 16.14
C ILE A 13 1.32 5.04 17.66
N ARG A 14 2.21 4.14 18.10
CA ARG A 14 2.49 3.94 19.54
C ARG A 14 3.17 5.15 20.18
N PHE A 15 4.01 5.85 19.44
CA PHE A 15 4.72 7.05 19.90
C PHE A 15 4.03 8.36 19.51
N ASN A 16 2.72 8.34 19.19
CA ASN A 16 1.98 9.52 18.74
C ASN A 16 2.11 10.73 19.69
N MET A 17 2.16 10.49 21.00
CA MET A 17 2.29 11.57 22.01
C MET A 17 3.61 12.37 21.93
N ILE A 18 4.63 11.84 21.25
CA ILE A 18 5.95 12.46 21.10
C ILE A 18 6.04 13.28 19.80
N LEU A 19 5.05 13.17 18.90
CA LEU A 19 5.07 13.85 17.62
C LEU A 19 4.75 15.35 17.79
N ASN A 20 5.78 16.19 17.65
CA ASN A 20 5.62 17.65 17.61
C ASN A 20 4.97 18.12 16.30
N GLU A 21 4.30 19.27 16.32
CA GLU A 21 3.61 19.84 15.15
C GLU A 21 4.52 20.04 13.92
N ASN A 22 5.75 20.53 14.12
CA ASN A 22 6.72 20.70 13.04
C ASN A 22 7.10 19.35 12.39
N LEU A 23 7.21 18.29 13.20
CA LEU A 23 7.50 16.95 12.70
C LEU A 23 6.29 16.39 11.95
N CYS A 24 5.07 16.63 12.44
CA CYS A 24 3.84 16.26 11.76
C CYS A 24 3.72 16.94 10.38
N LEU A 25 4.00 18.24 10.27
CA LEU A 25 4.03 18.96 8.99
C LEU A 25 5.04 18.37 8.01
N PHE A 26 6.23 18.03 8.50
CA PHE A 26 7.27 17.39 7.68
C PHE A 26 6.84 15.98 7.21
N LEU A 27 6.27 15.17 8.12
CA LEU A 27 5.72 13.86 7.79
C LEU A 27 4.59 13.97 6.78
N LEU A 28 3.71 14.96 6.91
CA LEU A 28 2.62 15.21 5.97
C LEU A 28 3.15 15.47 4.56
N LEU A 29 4.18 16.30 4.42
CA LEU A 29 4.80 16.59 3.12
C LEU A 29 5.39 15.32 2.48
N ILE A 30 6.17 14.54 3.23
CA ILE A 30 6.75 13.29 2.72
C ILE A 30 5.65 12.28 2.35
N SER A 31 4.63 12.16 3.19
CA SER A 31 3.54 11.20 3.00
C SER A 31 2.72 11.49 1.74
N THR A 32 2.48 12.76 1.43
CA THR A 32 1.72 13.16 0.24
C THR A 32 2.55 13.00 -1.04
N LEU A 33 3.84 13.36 -1.00
CA LEU A 33 4.77 13.15 -2.11
C LEU A 33 4.94 11.66 -2.45
N THR A 34 5.12 10.82 -1.42
CA THR A 34 5.24 9.36 -1.61
C THR A 34 3.95 8.74 -2.16
N MET A 35 2.80 9.16 -1.65
CA MET A 35 1.50 8.72 -2.18
C MET A 35 1.34 9.07 -3.65
N PHE A 36 1.68 10.30 -4.04
CA PHE A 36 1.58 10.79 -5.41
C PHE A 36 2.55 10.07 -6.35
N MET A 37 3.82 9.95 -5.97
CA MET A 37 4.85 9.26 -6.77
C MET A 37 4.50 7.79 -6.99
N ALA A 38 4.04 7.10 -5.95
CA ALA A 38 3.62 5.70 -6.04
C ALA A 38 2.39 5.53 -6.94
N GLY A 39 1.43 6.45 -6.84
CA GLY A 39 0.22 6.45 -7.69
C GLY A 39 0.55 6.65 -9.16
N LEU A 40 1.41 7.61 -9.49
CA LEU A 40 1.87 7.83 -10.87
C LEU A 40 2.68 6.65 -11.39
N GLY A 41 3.61 6.12 -10.60
CA GLY A 41 4.46 4.99 -10.99
C GLY A 41 3.64 3.73 -11.30
N ALA A 42 2.55 3.49 -10.57
CA ALA A 42 1.70 2.32 -10.78
C ALA A 42 1.03 2.29 -12.17
N ASN A 43 0.77 3.45 -12.77
CA ASN A 43 0.14 3.55 -14.09
C ASN A 43 1.07 3.16 -15.25
N PHE A 44 2.39 3.19 -15.03
CA PHE A 44 3.39 2.88 -16.05
C PHE A 44 4.04 1.50 -15.86
N GLU A 45 3.65 0.76 -14.84
CA GLU A 45 4.14 -0.60 -14.61
C GLU A 45 3.25 -1.64 -15.31
N PHE A 46 3.91 -2.67 -15.85
CA PHE A 46 3.24 -3.78 -16.54
C PHE A 46 3.24 -5.08 -15.73
N ASP A 47 4.05 -5.16 -14.68
CA ASP A 47 4.12 -6.33 -13.82
C ASP A 47 3.04 -6.27 -12.74
N LEU A 48 2.16 -7.27 -12.70
CA LEU A 48 1.05 -7.36 -11.75
C LEU A 48 1.52 -7.23 -10.30
N LYS A 49 2.64 -7.86 -9.91
CA LYS A 49 3.14 -7.80 -8.52
C LYS A 49 3.64 -6.41 -8.18
N LYS A 50 4.30 -5.71 -9.13
CA LYS A 50 4.79 -4.35 -8.92
C LYS A 50 3.66 -3.34 -8.80
N ILE A 51 2.59 -3.47 -9.58
CA ILE A 51 1.40 -2.62 -9.47
C ILE A 51 0.77 -2.78 -8.07
N ILE A 52 0.64 -4.02 -7.58
CA ILE A 52 0.11 -4.26 -6.23
C ILE A 52 1.05 -3.69 -5.16
N ALA A 53 2.38 -3.75 -5.36
CA ALA A 53 3.36 -3.17 -4.47
C ALA A 53 3.30 -1.63 -4.44
N LEU A 54 3.25 -0.96 -5.59
CA LEU A 54 3.13 0.50 -5.66
C LEU A 54 1.83 1.00 -5.03
N SER A 55 0.74 0.25 -5.20
CA SER A 55 -0.50 0.53 -4.49
C SER A 55 -0.46 0.21 -2.99
N THR A 56 0.54 -0.51 -2.46
CA THR A 56 0.80 -0.54 -1.00
C THR A 56 1.54 0.71 -0.55
N LEU A 57 2.52 1.18 -1.34
CA LEU A 57 3.30 2.37 -1.05
C LEU A 57 2.40 3.62 -1.01
N SER A 58 1.44 3.73 -1.92
CA SER A 58 0.48 4.84 -1.90
C SER A 58 -0.42 4.83 -0.66
N GLN A 59 -0.92 3.65 -0.26
CA GLN A 59 -1.76 3.49 0.93
C GLN A 59 -0.99 3.72 2.24
N LEU A 60 0.30 3.42 2.27
CA LEU A 60 1.17 3.78 3.38
C LEU A 60 1.37 5.29 3.48
N GLY A 61 1.56 5.99 2.35
CA GLY A 61 1.56 7.44 2.32
C GLY A 61 0.26 8.01 2.90
N LEU A 62 -0.89 7.41 2.57
CA LEU A 62 -2.18 7.79 3.15
C LEU A 62 -2.28 7.51 4.66
N MET A 63 -1.79 6.36 5.15
CA MET A 63 -1.77 6.09 6.60
C MET A 63 -0.90 7.09 7.36
N MET A 64 0.25 7.45 6.77
CA MET A 64 1.18 8.42 7.35
C MET A 64 0.61 9.84 7.35
N SER A 65 -0.14 10.24 6.33
CA SER A 65 -0.81 11.54 6.30
C SER A 65 -1.90 11.63 7.37
N ILE A 66 -2.71 10.58 7.55
CA ILE A 66 -3.73 10.53 8.63
C ILE A 66 -3.08 10.62 10.02
N LEU A 67 -1.96 9.92 10.22
CA LEU A 67 -1.23 9.99 11.48
C LEU A 67 -0.69 11.41 11.74
N SER A 68 -0.14 12.06 10.73
CA SER A 68 0.37 13.44 10.85
C SER A 68 -0.71 14.47 11.15
N MET A 69 -1.97 14.20 10.79
CA MET A 69 -3.13 15.01 11.18
C MET A 69 -3.62 14.73 12.61
N GLY A 70 -2.92 13.88 13.37
CA GLY A 70 -3.26 13.54 14.76
C GLY A 70 -4.29 12.42 14.93
N ASN A 71 -4.81 11.87 13.84
CA ASN A 71 -5.90 10.89 13.85
C ASN A 71 -5.40 9.43 13.93
N TYR A 72 -4.65 9.10 14.99
CA TYR A 72 -4.01 7.78 15.15
C TYR A 72 -4.99 6.59 15.14
N LYS A 73 -6.21 6.74 15.66
CA LYS A 73 -7.24 5.68 15.64
C LYS A 73 -7.69 5.35 14.22
N LEU A 74 -7.86 6.36 13.36
CA LEU A 74 -8.21 6.18 11.95
C LEU A 74 -7.05 5.55 11.17
N ALA A 75 -5.82 5.99 11.42
CA ALA A 75 -4.64 5.39 10.82
C ALA A 75 -4.52 3.90 11.18
N PHE A 76 -4.77 3.54 12.44
CA PHE A 76 -4.76 2.13 12.88
C PHE A 76 -5.87 1.29 12.25
N PHE A 77 -7.10 1.82 12.19
CA PHE A 77 -8.21 1.15 11.51
C PHE A 77 -7.89 0.89 10.04
N HIS A 78 -7.37 1.90 9.34
CA HIS A 78 -6.97 1.80 7.95
C HIS A 78 -5.83 0.78 7.74
N LEU A 79 -4.88 0.70 8.68
CA LEU A 79 -3.80 -0.30 8.66
C LEU A 79 -4.34 -1.73 8.69
N LEU A 80 -5.34 -2.01 9.53
CA LEU A 80 -5.97 -3.32 9.64
C LEU A 80 -6.73 -3.71 8.36
N THR A 81 -7.56 -2.80 7.84
CA THR A 81 -8.33 -3.08 6.62
C THR A 81 -7.41 -3.24 5.41
N HIS A 82 -6.39 -2.39 5.27
CA HIS A 82 -5.39 -2.52 4.23
C HIS A 82 -4.65 -3.85 4.28
N ALA A 83 -4.26 -4.33 5.47
CA ALA A 83 -3.59 -5.61 5.61
C ALA A 83 -4.46 -6.77 5.10
N LEU A 84 -5.76 -6.78 5.42
CA LEU A 84 -6.71 -7.78 4.94
C LEU A 84 -6.88 -7.73 3.42
N PHE A 85 -7.18 -6.56 2.86
CA PHE A 85 -7.40 -6.41 1.41
C PHE A 85 -6.14 -6.71 0.59
N LYS A 86 -4.95 -6.30 1.08
CA LYS A 86 -3.70 -6.61 0.39
C LYS A 86 -3.35 -8.09 0.47
N ALA A 87 -3.59 -8.76 1.59
CA ALA A 87 -3.39 -10.21 1.68
C ALA A 87 -4.25 -10.95 0.63
N LEU A 88 -5.52 -10.54 0.50
CA LEU A 88 -6.42 -11.08 -0.51
C LEU A 88 -5.92 -10.81 -1.94
N LEU A 89 -5.55 -9.56 -2.26
CA LEU A 89 -5.05 -9.21 -3.60
C LEU A 89 -3.78 -9.98 -3.99
N PHE A 90 -2.83 -10.14 -3.07
CA PHE A 90 -1.62 -10.92 -3.34
C PHE A 90 -1.90 -12.42 -3.51
N MET A 91 -2.88 -12.97 -2.77
CA MET A 91 -3.28 -14.37 -2.92
C MET A 91 -3.98 -14.60 -4.27
N CYS A 92 -4.92 -13.72 -4.65
CA CYS A 92 -5.56 -13.75 -5.96
C CYS A 92 -4.50 -13.65 -7.06
N ALA A 93 -3.65 -12.62 -7.04
CA ALA A 93 -2.59 -12.45 -8.03
C ALA A 93 -1.65 -13.68 -8.10
N GLY A 94 -1.35 -14.31 -6.97
CA GLY A 94 -0.59 -15.56 -6.92
C GLY A 94 -1.28 -16.70 -7.68
N ALA A 95 -2.59 -16.88 -7.50
CA ALA A 95 -3.37 -17.87 -8.24
C ALA A 95 -3.39 -17.58 -9.76
N ILE A 96 -3.55 -16.31 -10.16
CA ILE A 96 -3.50 -15.90 -11.58
C ILE A 96 -2.16 -16.25 -12.21
N ILE A 97 -1.06 -15.86 -11.55
CA ILE A 97 0.31 -16.07 -12.06
C ILE A 97 0.61 -17.57 -12.17
N HIS A 98 0.18 -18.37 -11.18
CA HIS A 98 0.37 -19.81 -11.21
C HIS A 98 -0.40 -20.47 -12.38
N ASN A 99 -1.65 -20.08 -12.59
CA ASN A 99 -2.48 -20.63 -13.68
C ASN A 99 -1.96 -20.24 -15.07
N LEU A 100 -1.26 -19.10 -15.18
CA LEU A 100 -0.69 -18.60 -16.43
C LEU A 100 0.81 -18.94 -16.59
N LYS A 101 1.28 -20.04 -15.99
CA LYS A 101 2.65 -20.56 -16.12
C LYS A 101 3.72 -19.50 -15.78
N ASP A 102 3.54 -18.84 -14.64
CA ASP A 102 4.46 -17.83 -14.09
C ASP A 102 4.59 -16.52 -14.89
N THR A 103 3.70 -16.26 -15.84
CA THR A 103 3.64 -14.96 -16.52
C THR A 103 3.07 -13.88 -15.58
N GLN A 104 3.77 -12.74 -15.49
CA GLN A 104 3.42 -11.64 -14.56
C GLN A 104 3.03 -10.34 -15.27
N ASP A 105 3.36 -10.23 -16.56
CA ASP A 105 3.07 -9.07 -17.37
C ASP A 105 1.60 -9.06 -17.78
N ILE A 106 0.88 -8.02 -17.36
CA ILE A 106 -0.56 -7.87 -17.56
C ILE A 106 -0.97 -7.81 -19.04
N ARG A 107 -0.05 -7.47 -19.94
CA ARG A 107 -0.35 -7.38 -21.39
C ARG A 107 -0.60 -8.75 -22.01
N PHE A 108 -0.10 -9.81 -21.39
CA PHE A 108 -0.35 -11.19 -21.79
C PHE A 108 -1.49 -11.84 -20.98
N MET A 109 -2.13 -11.09 -20.08
CA MET A 109 -3.26 -11.56 -19.28
C MET A 109 -4.57 -11.08 -19.92
N GLY A 110 -5.38 -12.00 -20.43
CA GLY A 110 -6.65 -11.68 -21.09
C GLY A 110 -7.76 -12.67 -20.74
N ASN A 111 -9.03 -12.26 -20.88
CA ASN A 111 -10.23 -13.08 -20.65
C ASN A 111 -10.28 -13.83 -19.31
N LEU A 112 -9.65 -13.27 -18.26
CA LEU A 112 -9.56 -13.88 -16.94
C LEU A 112 -10.91 -14.14 -16.28
N MET A 113 -11.94 -13.34 -16.58
CA MET A 113 -13.30 -13.53 -16.04
C MET A 113 -13.97 -14.83 -16.53
N VAL A 114 -13.58 -15.34 -17.70
CA VAL A 114 -14.15 -16.55 -18.28
C VAL A 114 -13.28 -17.78 -17.98
N HIS A 115 -11.97 -17.59 -17.89
CA HIS A 115 -10.99 -18.68 -17.79
C HIS A 115 -10.52 -18.99 -16.36
N MET A 116 -10.88 -18.18 -15.36
CA MET A 116 -10.64 -18.45 -13.93
C MET A 116 -11.94 -18.42 -13.15
#